data_AF-A0A5Z1FI41-F1
#
_entry.id   AF-A0A5Z1FI41-F1
#
_cell.length_a   1.000
_cell.length_b   1.000
_cell.length_c   1.000
_cell.angle_alpha   90.00
_cell.angle_beta   90.00
_cell.angle_gamma   90.00
#
_symmetry.space_group_name_H-M   'P 1'
#
loop_
_entity.id
_entity.type
_entity.pdbx_description
1 polymer ?
#
loop_
_entity_poly.entity_id
_entity_poly.type
_entity_poly.pdbx_seq_one_letter_code
_entity_poly.pdbx_strand_id
1 'polypeptide(L)'
;MEKLLKELNNNIKLSNQLSYQILMSNIISNLDIDKKDKEILLLLLQARDRNYIRINNNEQCYQNIINYLNLIRPLELPLCDLLRIGGNGDGGYVMYNGGGI
;
A
#
# COMPACT_ATOMS: atom_id res chain seq x y z
N MET A 1 -12.90 -12.75 -34.58
CA MET A 1 -14.24 -12.70 -33.95
C MET A 1 -14.19 -13.17 -32.50
N GLU A 2 -13.55 -14.30 -32.20
CA GLU A 2 -13.41 -14.83 -30.83
C GLU A 2 -12.78 -13.87 -29.81
N LYS A 3 -11.74 -13.12 -30.20
CA LYS A 3 -11.08 -12.13 -29.32
C LYS A 3 -12.06 -11.04 -28.86
N LEU A 4 -12.86 -10.51 -29.79
CA LEU A 4 -13.90 -9.51 -29.50
C LEU A 4 -14.99 -10.08 -28.59
N LEU A 5 -15.42 -11.33 -28.82
CA LEU A 5 -16.39 -12.01 -27.95
C LEU A 5 -15.85 -12.23 -26.52
N LYS A 6 -14.57 -12.59 -26.39
CA LYS A 6 -13.90 -12.77 -25.10
C LYS A 6 -13.80 -11.44 -24.34
N GLU A 7 -13.46 -10.37 -25.04
CA GLU A 7 -13.38 -9.02 -24.47
C GLU A 7 -14.76 -8.52 -24.04
N LEU A 8 -15.79 -8.71 -24.87
CA LEU A 8 -17.17 -8.38 -24.52
C LEU A 8 -17.62 -9.15 -23.27
N ASN A 9 -17.35 -10.46 -23.19
CA ASN A 9 -17.67 -11.26 -22.01
C ASN A 9 -16.96 -10.77 -20.74
N ASN A 10 -15.70 -10.35 -20.84
CA ASN A 10 -14.98 -9.77 -19.71
C ASN A 10 -15.61 -8.44 -19.26
N ASN A 11 -16.01 -7.58 -20.20
CA ASN A 11 -16.68 -6.32 -19.90
C ASN A 11 -18.06 -6.53 -19.27
N ILE A 12 -18.83 -7.52 -19.73
CA ILE A 12 -20.12 -7.90 -19.11
C ILE A 12 -19.91 -8.40 -17.67
N LYS A 13 -18.91 -9.26 -17.44
CA LYS A 13 -18.57 -9.74 -16.09
C LYS A 13 -18.21 -8.57 -15.16
N LEU A 14 -17.40 -7.64 -15.64
CA LEU A 14 -17.02 -6.45 -14.88
C LEU A 14 -18.23 -5.56 -14.58
N SER A 15 -19.09 -5.32 -15.56
CA SER A 15 -20.32 -4.52 -15.40
C SER A 15 -21.25 -5.12 -14.33
N ASN A 16 -21.45 -6.45 -14.38
CA ASN A 16 -22.23 -7.16 -13.38
C ASN A 16 -21.61 -7.03 -11.99
N GLN A 17 -20.29 -7.20 -11.87
CA GLN A 17 -19.59 -7.04 -10.60
C GLN A 17 -19.77 -5.63 -10.01
N LEU A 18 -19.60 -4.58 -10.82
CA LEU A 18 -19.79 -3.20 -10.40
C LEU A 18 -21.24 -2.93 -9.95
N SER A 19 -22.22 -3.48 -10.68
CA SER A 19 -23.63 -3.36 -10.34
C SER A 19 -23.94 -3.99 -8.97
N TYR A 20 -23.40 -5.18 -8.70
CA TYR A 20 -23.51 -5.82 -7.39
C TYR A 20 -22.84 -5.02 -6.28
N GLN A 21 -21.66 -4.44 -6.52
CA GLN A 21 -20.97 -3.59 -5.55
C GLN A 21 -21.78 -2.34 -5.22
N ILE A 22 -22.38 -1.68 -6.22
CA ILE A 22 -23.23 -0.51 -5.98
C ILE A 22 -24.44 -0.89 -5.13
N LEU A 23 -25.13 -1.98 -5.48
CA LEU A 23 -26.28 -2.47 -4.72
C LEU A 23 -25.91 -2.76 -3.26
N MET A 24 -24.82 -3.49 -3.04
CA MET A 24 -24.41 -3.90 -1.70
C MET A 24 -23.92 -2.71 -0.86
N SER A 25 -23.24 -1.74 -1.49
CA SER A 25 -22.84 -0.50 -0.84
C SER A 25 -24.06 0.29 -0.34
N ASN A 26 -25.11 0.35 -1.16
CA ASN A 26 -26.37 0.99 -0.77
C ASN A 26 -27.04 0.25 0.38
N ILE A 27 -27.05 -1.08 0.37
CA ILE A 27 -27.61 -1.87 1.48
C ILE A 27 -26.84 -1.57 2.76
N ILE A 28 -25.50 -1.70 2.76
CA ILE A 28 -24.65 -1.46 3.93
C ILE A 28 -24.85 -0.05 4.50
N SER A 29 -24.92 0.97 3.62
CA SER A 29 -25.11 2.36 4.04
C SER A 29 -26.41 2.58 4.81
N ASN A 30 -27.48 1.86 4.43
CA ASN A 30 -28.82 1.98 5.01
C ASN A 30 -29.09 1.01 6.18
N LEU A 31 -28.17 0.10 6.53
CA LEU A 31 -28.34 -0.77 7.69
C LEU A 31 -28.33 0.04 8.99
N ASP A 32 -29.12 -0.38 9.98
CA ASP A 32 -29.09 0.19 11.33
C ASP A 32 -28.06 -0.55 12.20
N ILE A 33 -26.78 -0.32 11.90
CA ILE A 33 -25.63 -0.88 12.61
C ILE A 33 -24.57 0.20 12.86
N ASP A 34 -23.62 -0.11 13.74
CA ASP A 34 -22.53 0.80 14.09
C ASP A 34 -21.71 1.22 12.87
N LYS A 35 -21.29 2.49 12.88
CA LYS A 35 -20.51 3.10 11.79
C LYS A 35 -19.22 2.30 11.48
N LYS A 36 -18.55 1.82 12.53
CA LYS A 36 -17.32 1.02 12.40
C LYS A 36 -17.58 -0.28 11.62
N ASP A 37 -18.72 -0.93 11.87
CA ASP A 37 -19.09 -2.17 11.18
C ASP A 37 -19.47 -1.91 9.72
N LYS A 38 -20.15 -0.78 9.44
CA LYS A 38 -20.41 -0.34 8.05
C LYS A 38 -19.11 -0.13 7.27
N GLU A 39 -18.13 0.54 7.88
CA GLU A 39 -16.81 0.78 7.26
C GLU A 39 -16.10 -0.54 6.95
N ILE A 40 -16.12 -1.51 7.88
CA ILE A 40 -15.57 -2.85 7.67
C ILE A 40 -16.28 -3.56 6.50
N LEU A 41 -17.61 -3.54 6.47
CA LEU A 41 -18.39 -4.17 5.39
C LEU A 41 -18.12 -3.52 4.02
N LEU A 42 -17.99 -2.19 3.96
CA LEU A 42 -17.64 -1.47 2.74
C LEU A 42 -16.22 -1.80 2.27
N LEU A 43 -15.26 -1.95 3.19
CA LEU A 43 -13.90 -2.39 2.86
C LEU A 43 -13.89 -3.81 2.28
N LEU A 44 -14.66 -4.73 2.87
CA LEU A 44 -14.81 -6.10 2.35
C LEU A 44 -15.45 -6.16 0.95
N LEU A 45 -16.20 -5.12 0.57
CA LEU A 45 -16.88 -5.03 -0.73
C LEU A 45 -15.96 -4.54 -1.87
N GLN A 46 -14.93 -3.75 -1.56
CA GLN A 46 -14.12 -3.04 -2.57
C GLN A 46 -13.27 -3.98 -3.45
N ALA A 47 -12.83 -5.15 -2.96
CA ALA A 47 -12.23 -6.17 -3.84
C ALA A 47 -12.06 -7.51 -3.11
N ARG A 48 -12.81 -8.53 -3.53
CA ARG A 48 -12.57 -9.93 -3.14
C ARG A 48 -11.27 -10.52 -3.71
N ASP A 49 -10.49 -9.84 -4.55
CA ASP A 49 -9.30 -10.46 -5.18
C ASP A 49 -8.05 -9.58 -5.31
N ARG A 50 -8.08 -8.26 -5.03
CA ARG A 50 -6.93 -7.38 -5.37
C ARG A 50 -6.46 -6.39 -4.32
N ASN A 51 -7.22 -6.13 -3.26
CA ASN A 51 -6.82 -5.23 -2.17
C ASN A 51 -7.13 -5.87 -0.82
N TYR A 52 -6.40 -6.93 -0.49
CA TYR A 52 -6.40 -7.42 0.88
C TYR A 52 -5.40 -6.60 1.70
N ILE A 53 -5.87 -5.88 2.71
CA ILE A 53 -5.08 -5.80 3.94
C ILE A 53 -5.18 -7.20 4.55
N ARG A 54 -4.24 -8.07 4.18
CA ARG A 54 -4.18 -9.41 4.76
C ARG A 54 -3.62 -9.24 6.16
N ILE A 55 -4.51 -9.18 7.16
CA ILE A 55 -4.12 -9.24 8.57
C ILE A 55 -3.50 -10.62 8.78
N ASN A 56 -2.18 -10.68 8.72
CA ASN A 56 -1.42 -11.90 8.90
C ASN A 56 -1.03 -12.01 10.37
N ASN A 57 -1.72 -12.87 11.11
CA ASN A 57 -1.45 -13.14 12.52
C ASN A 57 -0.22 -14.06 12.73
N ASN A 58 0.52 -14.38 11.66
CA ASN A 58 1.74 -15.16 11.77
C ASN A 58 2.88 -14.27 12.29
N GLU A 59 3.25 -14.49 13.55
CA GLU A 59 4.33 -13.80 14.23
C GLU A 59 5.65 -13.85 13.43
N GLN A 60 5.96 -14.97 12.78
CA GLN A 60 7.18 -15.10 11.97
C GLN A 60 7.20 -14.12 10.79
N CYS A 61 6.06 -13.87 10.15
CA CYS A 61 5.97 -12.90 9.06
C CYS A 61 6.20 -11.47 9.58
N TYR A 62 5.64 -11.15 10.74
CA TYR A 62 5.88 -9.86 11.40
C TYR A 62 7.38 -9.66 11.71
N GLN A 63 8.02 -10.65 12.33
CA GLN A 63 9.45 -10.61 12.64
C GLN A 63 10.32 -10.48 11.38
N ASN A 64 9.99 -11.18 10.30
CA ASN A 64 10.72 -11.05 9.03
C ASN A 64 10.61 -9.65 8.43
N ILE A 65 9.43 -9.02 8.50
CA ILE A 65 9.24 -7.63 8.04
C ILE A 65 10.05 -6.67 8.89
N ILE A 66 10.00 -6.80 10.22
CA ILE A 66 10.79 -5.96 11.14
C ILE A 66 12.29 -6.12 10.87
N ASN A 67 12.78 -7.34 10.70
CA ASN A 67 14.18 -7.61 10.37
C ASN A 67 14.60 -6.95 9.06
N TYR A 68 13.76 -7.05 8.02
CA TYR A 68 14.02 -6.38 6.75
C TYR A 68 14.06 -4.86 6.91
N LEU A 69 13.08 -4.27 7.61
CA LEU A 69 13.03 -2.82 7.86
C LEU A 69 14.24 -2.33 8.67
N ASN A 70 14.73 -3.13 9.62
CA ASN A 70 15.94 -2.82 10.37
C ASN A 70 17.20 -2.83 9.49
N LEU A 71 17.29 -3.73 8.51
CA LEU A 71 18.41 -3.77 7.56
C LEU A 71 18.45 -2.55 6.64
N ILE A 72 17.28 -2.08 6.19
CA ILE A 72 17.17 -0.93 5.28
C ILE A 72 17.00 0.40 6.02
N ARG A 73 16.97 0.38 7.35
CA ARG A 73 16.78 1.58 8.17
C ARG A 73 17.87 2.59 7.82
N PRO A 74 17.51 3.86 7.55
CA PRO A 74 18.50 4.90 7.34
C PRO A 74 19.51 4.93 8.49
N LEU A 75 20.78 5.15 8.15
CA LEU A 75 21.85 5.30 9.14
C LEU A 75 21.59 6.59 9.94
N GLU A 76 21.44 6.44 11.25
CA GLU A 76 21.38 7.58 12.17
C GLU A 76 22.81 8.11 12.34
N LEU A 77 23.20 9.06 11.48
CA LEU A 77 24.51 9.69 11.51
C LEU A 77 24.41 11.11 12.07
N PRO A 78 25.29 11.51 13.01
CA PRO A 78 25.38 12.89 13.44
C PRO A 78 25.67 13.82 12.26
N LEU A 79 24.96 14.94 12.16
CA LEU A 79 25.20 15.92 11.09
C LEU A 79 26.63 16.46 11.07
N CYS A 80 27.32 16.48 12.22
CA CYS A 80 28.72 16.88 12.31
C CYS A 80 29.68 15.94 11.58
N ASP A 81 29.28 14.69 11.36
CA ASP A 81 30.09 13.68 10.65
C ASP A 81 29.75 13.66 9.15
N LEU A 82 28.86 14.55 8.71
CA LEU A 82 28.44 14.69 7.33
C LEU A 82 29.06 15.94 6.71
N LEU A 83 29.87 15.75 5.67
CA LEU A 83 30.48 16.83 4.91
C LEU A 83 29.75 17.05 3.59
N ARG A 84 29.45 18.32 3.26
CA ARG A 84 29.02 18.69 1.92
C ARG A 84 30.23 18.69 0.99
N ILE A 85 30.16 17.92 -0.09
CA ILE A 85 31.12 17.89 -1.16
C ILE A 85 30.54 18.64 -2.37
N GLY A 86 31.21 19.71 -2.77
CA GLY A 86 30.80 20.59 -3.87
C GLY A 86 31.08 22.07 -3.58
N GLY A 87 31.13 22.88 -4.64
CA GLY A 87 31.28 24.33 -4.59
C GLY A 87 29.98 25.06 -4.24
N ASN A 88 30.05 26.38 -4.07
CA ASN A 88 28.87 27.16 -3.73
C ASN A 88 27.98 27.33 -4.98
N GLY A 89 26.71 26.91 -4.90
CA GLY A 89 25.76 26.98 -6.01
C GLY A 89 25.76 25.77 -6.96
N ASP A 90 26.50 24.70 -6.65
CA ASP A 90 26.35 23.42 -7.34
C ASP A 90 25.35 22.50 -6.64
N GLY A 91 24.84 21.49 -7.37
CA GLY A 91 23.96 20.47 -6.83
C GLY A 91 24.67 19.43 -5.96
N GLY A 92 25.74 19.82 -5.25
CA GLY A 92 26.64 18.93 -4.49
C GLY A 92 25.94 17.92 -3.57
N TYR A 93 26.71 16.95 -3.08
CA TYR A 93 26.19 15.83 -2.28
C TYR A 93 26.80 15.81 -0.87
N VAL A 94 26.22 14.99 0.00
CA VAL A 94 26.67 14.82 1.39
C VAL A 94 27.41 13.50 1.51
N MET A 95 28.61 13.53 2.08
CA MET A 95 29.45 12.35 2.31
C MET A 95 29.69 12.17 3.81
N TYR A 96 29.65 10.92 4.27
CA TYR A 96 30.02 10.59 5.65
C TYR A 96 31.54 10.64 5.82
N ASN A 97 32.01 11.53 6.68
CA ASN A 97 33.40 11.66 7.08
C ASN A 97 33.59 10.93 8.41
N GLY A 98 33.83 9.62 8.36
CA GLY A 98 33.91 8.74 9.52
C GLY A 98 35.11 8.98 10.44
N GLY A 99 35.22 10.18 11.02
CA GLY A 99 36.24 10.55 12.01
C GLY A 99 37.65 10.74 11.45
N GLY A 100 37.79 11.08 10.16
CA GLY A 100 39.08 11.49 9.59
C GLY A 100 39.45 12.89 10.07
N ILE A 101 40.59 12.99 10.78
CA ILE A 101 41.25 14.20 11.30
C ILE A 101 41.21 15.35 10.30
#